data_AF-A0A7I7T012-F1
#
_entry.id   AF-A0A7I7T012-F1
#
_cell.length_a   1.000
_cell.length_b   1.000
_cell.length_c   1.000
_cell.angle_alpha   90.00
_cell.angle_beta   90.00
_cell.angle_gamma   90.00
#
_symmetry.space_group_name_H-M   'P 1'
#
loop_
_entity.id
_entity.type
_entity.pdbx_description
1 polymer ?
#
loop_
_entity_poly.entity_id
_entity_poly.type
_entity_poly.pdbx_seq_one_letter_code
_entity_poly.pdbx_strand_id
1 'polypeptide(L)' 'MSSPDLSSLNDFNKNIIEEFRANAGIVGGPFEGRPLLILHTTGAKSGRVIPLLELTRV' A
#
# COMPACT_ATOMS: atom_id res chain seq x y z
N MET A 1 -13.98 20.05 -4.15
CA MET A 1 -12.77 19.27 -3.78
C MET A 1 -13.11 17.82 -4.06
N SER A 2 -12.58 17.27 -5.15
CA SER A 2 -12.97 15.97 -5.70
C SER A 2 -12.69 14.85 -4.71
N SER A 3 -13.65 13.93 -4.58
CA SER A 3 -13.42 12.62 -3.97
C SER A 3 -12.12 12.03 -4.53
N PRO A 4 -11.26 11.39 -3.70
CA PRO A 4 -10.08 10.72 -4.21
C PRO A 4 -10.55 9.71 -5.26
N ASP A 5 -10.10 9.89 -6.50
CA ASP A 5 -10.38 8.94 -7.56
C ASP A 5 -9.75 7.59 -7.17
N LEU A 6 -10.57 6.55 -7.13
CA LEU A 6 -10.14 5.20 -6.75
C LEU A 6 -9.04 4.69 -7.68
N SER A 7 -8.98 5.19 -8.92
CA SER A 7 -7.90 4.88 -9.86
C SER A 7 -6.54 5.35 -9.31
N SER A 8 -6.46 6.60 -8.84
CA SER A 8 -5.23 7.22 -8.36
C SER A 8 -4.71 6.54 -7.09
N LEU A 9 -5.60 6.08 -6.20
CA LEU A 9 -5.20 5.29 -5.03
C LEU A 9 -4.67 3.91 -5.41
N ASN A 10 -5.24 3.26 -6.43
CA ASN A 10 -4.73 1.98 -6.90
C ASN A 10 -3.35 2.11 -7.55
N ASP A 11 -3.13 3.15 -8.36
CA ASP A 11 -1.84 3.41 -8.99
C ASP A 11 -0.76 3.73 -7.96
N PHE A 12 -1.10 4.54 -6.94
CA PHE A 12 -0.23 4.82 -5.81
C PHE A 12 0.17 3.54 -5.06
N ASN A 13 -0.82 2.72 -4.67
CA ASN A 13 -0.56 1.45 -3.99
C ASN A 13 0.27 0.49 -4.84
N LYS A 14 0.03 0.45 -6.16
CA LYS A 14 0.78 -0.40 -7.08
C LYS A 14 2.26 -0.03 -7.12
N ASN A 15 2.57 1.26 -7.25
CA ASN A 15 3.95 1.74 -7.27
C ASN A 15 4.69 1.36 -5.98
N ILE A 16 4.06 1.59 -4.83
CA ILE A 16 4.63 1.22 -3.53
C ILE A 16 4.93 -0.28 -3.44
N ILE A 17 4.04 -1.14 -3.92
CA ILE A 17 4.25 -2.59 -3.90
C ILE A 17 5.40 -3.01 -4.81
N GLU A 18 5.51 -2.39 -5.98
CA GLU A 18 6.61 -2.62 -6.92
C GLU A 18 7.94 -2.22 -6.29
N GLU A 19 8.01 -1.04 -5.68
CA GLU A 19 9.21 -0.56 -4.98
C GLU A 19 9.58 -1.46 -3.80
N PHE A 20 8.59 -1.80 -2.94
CA PHE A 20 8.80 -2.70 -1.81
C PHE A 20 9.38 -4.05 -2.26
N ARG A 21 8.88 -4.60 -3.38
CA ARG A 21 9.36 -5.88 -3.93
C ARG A 21 10.74 -5.75 -4.57
N ALA A 22 11.01 -4.65 -5.27
CA ALA A 22 12.30 -4.41 -5.93
C ALA A 22 13.43 -4.15 -4.92
N ASN A 23 13.11 -3.49 -3.80
CA ASN A 23 14.08 -3.01 -2.83
C ASN A 23 14.06 -3.81 -1.51
N ALA A 24 13.59 -5.06 -1.54
CA ALA A 24 13.56 -5.97 -0.39
C ALA A 24 12.91 -5.39 0.89
N GLY A 25 11.84 -4.61 0.71
CA GLY A 25 11.05 -4.03 1.79
C GLY A 25 11.36 -2.57 2.13
N ILE A 26 12.28 -1.94 1.41
CA ILE A 26 12.64 -0.52 1.58
C ILE A 26 11.84 0.32 0.56
N VAL A 27 11.09 1.29 1.04
CA VAL A 27 10.33 2.24 0.19
C VAL A 27 10.68 3.66 0.63
N GLY A 28 10.90 4.56 -0.33
CA GLY A 28 11.23 5.95 -0.07
C GLY A 28 10.03 6.83 0.31
N GLY A 29 10.28 8.13 0.40
CA GLY A 29 9.26 9.15 0.65
C GLY A 29 8.66 9.03 2.06
N PRO A 30 7.32 9.02 2.23
CA PRO A 30 6.70 9.03 3.56
C PRO A 30 6.98 7.78 4.41
N PHE A 31 7.52 6.72 3.81
CA PHE A 31 7.84 5.46 4.49
C PHE A 31 9.34 5.23 4.71
N GLU A 32 10.18 6.19 4.32
CA GLU A 32 11.63 6.08 4.46
C GLU A 32 12.03 5.91 5.94
N GLY A 33 12.98 5.01 6.20
CA GLY A 33 13.48 4.72 7.55
C GLY A 33 12.49 3.97 8.45
N ARG A 34 11.37 3.48 7.93
CA ARG A 34 10.38 2.70 8.69
C ARG A 34 10.29 1.26 8.17
N PRO A 35 10.16 0.26 9.06
CA PRO A 35 9.87 -1.10 8.64
C PRO A 35 8.45 -1.18 8.07
N LEU A 36 8.33 -1.77 6.89
CA LEU A 36 7.07 -1.92 6.16
C LEU A 36 6.65 -3.38 6.03
N LEU A 37 5.35 -3.59 5.81
CA LEU A 37 4.79 -4.87 5.38
C LEU A 37 3.71 -4.64 4.33
N ILE A 38 3.51 -5.63 3.47
CA ILE A 38 2.37 -5.68 2.56
C ILE A 38 1.34 -6.65 3.14
N LEU A 39 0.16 -6.15 3.50
CA LEU A 39 -0.92 -6.99 3.96
C LEU A 39 -1.83 -7.35 2.79
N HIS A 40 -1.93 -8.64 2.51
CA HIS A 40 -2.87 -9.18 1.52
C HIS A 40 -4.16 -9.57 2.25
N THR A 41 -5.21 -8.76 2.11
CA THR A 41 -6.54 -9.08 2.66
C THR A 41 -7.53 -9.36 1.54
N THR A 42 -8.45 -10.30 1.77
CA THR A 42 -9.63 -10.48 0.93
C THR A 42 -10.79 -9.78 1.60
N GLY A 43 -11.40 -8.80 0.94
CA GLY A 43 -12.52 -8.05 1.49
C GLY A 43 -13.69 -8.98 1.82
N ALA A 44 -14.05 -9.10 3.10
CA ALA A 44 -15.06 -10.07 3.56
C ALA A 44 -16.45 -9.90 2.91
N LYS A 45 -16.79 -8.68 2.46
CA LYS A 45 -18.07 -8.38 1.79
C LYS A 45 -17.97 -8.29 0.27
N SER A 46 -16.82 -7.89 -0.25
CA SER A 46 -16.62 -7.61 -1.68
C SER A 46 -15.84 -8.70 -2.42
N GLY A 47 -15.19 -9.62 -1.70
CA GLY A 47 -14.23 -10.59 -2.25
C GLY A 47 -13.00 -9.94 -2.89
N ARG A 48 -12.85 -8.61 -2.81
CA ARG A 48 -11.79 -7.89 -3.51
C ARG A 48 -10.51 -7.92 -2.69
N VAL A 49 -9.43 -8.31 -3.35
CA VAL A 49 -8.08 -8.19 -2.80
C VAL A 49 -7.67 -6.73 -2.85
N ILE A 50 -7.34 -6.16 -1.69
CA ILE A 50 -6.78 -4.82 -1.60
C ILE A 50 -5.46 -4.93 -0.81
N PRO A 51 -4.32 -4.63 -1.43
CA PRO A 51 -3.07 -4.52 -0.69
C PRO A 51 -3.11 -3.25 0.15
N LEU A 52 -3.06 -3.40 1.47
CA LEU A 52 -3.03 -2.29 2.43
C LEU A 52 -1.60 -2.15 2.95
N LEU A 53 -1.01 -0.96 2.79
CA LEU A 53 0.21 -0.57 3.49
C LEU A 53 -0.19 0.31 4.68
N GLU A 54 -0.19 -0.28 5.88
CA GLU A 54 0.04 0.50 7.10
C GLU A 54 0.45 -0.45 8.23
N LEU A 55 1.56 -0.13 8.91
CA LEU A 55 1.76 -0.56 10.30
C LEU A 55 2.38 0.62 11.06
N THR A 56 1.52 1.55 11.50
CA THR A 56 1.88 2.52 12.53
C THR A 56 1.92 1.74 13.85
N ARG A 57 3.11 1.53 14.39
CA ARG A 57 3.31 0.86 15.69
C ARG A 57 2.66 1.70 16.79
N VAL A 58 1.91 1.03 17.67
CA VAL A 58 1.36 1.60 18.93
C VAL A 58 2.44 2.15 19.83
#